data_AF-A0A438CX69-F1
#
_entry.id   AF-A0A438CX69-F1
#
_cell.length_a   1.000
_cell.length_b   1.000
_cell.length_c   1.000
_cell.angle_alpha   90.00
_cell.angle_beta   90.00
_cell.angle_gamma   90.00
#
_symmetry.space_group_name_H-M   'P 1'
#
loop_
_entity.id
_entity.type
_entity.pdbx_description
1 polymer ?
#
loop_
_entity_poly.entity_id
_entity_poly.type
_entity_poly.pdbx_seq_one_letter_code
_entity_poly.pdbx_strand_id
1 'polypeptide(L)'
;MEIKDKDFTFARKLMLEEIEVRTNVLLSGCMNLSLVSANIGVFICLKCCGVHRSLGTHISKVLSVALDDWSDDEIDAMVEVGGNSSANSIYEAFIPEGVTKPKPNSSHEERMRFIRSKYELQEFLKPSLRIASVSSGKSSLQSSFSRKLMDNFRSSNSQKLEGMVEYIGLLKVKVIRGKNLAVRDMLSSDPYVVLTLGPQTVQTQVITSNLNPVWNEELMLSVPMDYGPIKVKVFDHDTFSADDIMGEAEIDIQPLITSAMAFGNAEMFGDMQIGKWLKSHDNALLEDSIINIIGGKVKQEVQLKLQNVESGELDLEIEWLPLDQ
;
A
#
# COMPACT_ATOMS: atom_id res chain seq x y z
N MET A 1 6.46 24.28 -27.18
CA MET A 1 6.16 22.88 -26.81
C MET A 1 7.37 22.26 -26.10
N GLU A 2 8.14 23.05 -25.32
CA GLU A 2 9.50 22.66 -24.89
C GLU A 2 9.82 23.13 -23.45
N ILE A 3 8.81 23.67 -22.75
CA ILE A 3 8.95 24.21 -21.39
C ILE A 3 8.34 23.25 -20.34
N LYS A 4 7.36 22.42 -20.73
CA LYS A 4 6.71 21.45 -19.82
C LYS A 4 7.58 20.23 -19.50
N ASP A 5 8.47 19.81 -20.40
CA ASP A 5 9.31 18.63 -20.17
C ASP A 5 10.42 18.87 -19.14
N LYS A 6 10.99 20.09 -19.10
CA LYS A 6 12.06 20.42 -18.14
C LYS A 6 11.56 20.53 -16.70
N ASP A 7 10.33 21.01 -16.51
CA ASP A 7 9.70 21.09 -15.18
C ASP A 7 9.34 19.69 -14.65
N PHE A 8 8.94 18.76 -15.53
CA PHE A 8 8.65 17.37 -15.15
C PHE A 8 9.92 16.61 -14.73
N THR A 9 11.04 16.82 -15.43
CA THR A 9 12.34 16.24 -15.06
C THR A 9 12.88 16.81 -13.75
N PHE A 10 12.69 18.10 -13.49
CA PHE A 10 13.13 18.76 -12.25
C PHE A 10 12.28 18.34 -11.04
N ALA A 11 10.95 18.25 -11.19
CA ALA A 11 10.06 17.73 -10.16
C ALA A 11 10.29 16.24 -9.87
N ARG A 12 10.56 15.42 -10.90
CA ARG A 12 10.94 14.00 -10.74
C ARG A 12 12.29 13.83 -10.04
N LYS A 13 13.26 14.73 -10.30
CA LYS A 13 14.55 14.74 -9.61
C LYS A 13 14.43 15.13 -8.14
N LEU A 14 13.59 16.12 -7.82
CA LEU A 14 13.24 16.48 -6.44
C LEU A 14 12.50 15.34 -5.72
N MET A 15 11.59 14.62 -6.40
CA MET A 15 10.88 13.48 -5.84
C MET A 15 11.82 12.29 -5.54
N LEU A 16 12.80 12.02 -6.41
CA LEU A 16 13.84 11.02 -6.18
C LEU A 16 14.84 11.45 -5.10
N GLU A 17 15.20 12.73 -5.03
CA GLU A 17 16.00 13.32 -3.94
C GLU A 17 15.26 13.21 -2.60
N GLU A 18 13.92 13.34 -2.58
CA GLU A 18 13.12 13.21 -1.36
C GLU A 18 12.91 11.75 -0.93
N ILE A 19 12.76 10.82 -1.88
CA ILE A 19 12.81 9.37 -1.60
C ILE A 19 14.20 9.00 -1.05
N GLU A 20 15.28 9.58 -1.57
CA GLU A 20 16.64 9.39 -1.05
C GLU A 20 16.80 9.92 0.39
N VAL A 21 16.20 11.08 0.70
CA VAL A 21 16.18 11.67 2.05
C VAL A 21 15.36 10.82 3.04
N ARG A 22 14.23 10.23 2.62
CA ARG A 22 13.34 9.42 3.49
C ARG A 22 13.72 7.94 3.58
N THR A 23 14.43 7.38 2.60
CA THR A 23 14.94 5.99 2.64
C THR A 23 16.25 5.82 3.41
N ASN A 24 16.80 6.90 3.99
CA ASN A 24 17.83 6.80 5.02
C ASN A 24 17.22 6.24 6.31
N VAL A 25 17.21 4.92 6.42
CA VAL A 25 17.80 4.13 7.52
C VAL A 25 17.31 2.70 7.36
N LEU A 26 18.08 1.86 6.66
CA LEU A 26 18.27 0.44 7.03
C LEU A 26 19.63 -0.12 6.52
N LEU A 27 20.64 0.75 6.49
CA LEU A 27 22.04 0.45 6.82
C LEU A 27 22.58 1.70 7.52
N SER A 28 22.50 1.73 8.85
CA SER A 28 22.88 2.89 9.66
C SER A 28 24.32 3.34 9.37
N GLY A 29 24.50 4.44 8.63
CA GLY A 29 25.77 5.18 8.58
C GLY A 29 26.50 5.28 7.22
N CYS A 30 25.84 5.20 6.06
CA CYS A 30 26.50 5.52 4.78
C CYS A 30 25.92 6.80 4.15
N MET A 31 26.54 7.94 4.44
CA MET A 31 26.22 9.21 3.76
C MET A 31 26.70 9.14 2.30
N ASN A 32 25.83 9.52 1.36
CA ASN A 32 25.97 9.51 -0.11
C ASN A 32 25.42 8.26 -0.80
N LEU A 33 24.10 8.20 -0.95
CA LEU A 33 23.48 7.46 -2.04
C LEU A 33 23.51 8.38 -3.29
N SER A 34 23.71 7.82 -4.48
CA SER A 34 23.62 8.57 -5.75
C SER A 34 23.31 7.64 -6.92
N LEU A 35 23.04 6.37 -6.59
CA LEU A 35 22.94 5.25 -7.51
C LEU A 35 21.70 4.45 -7.13
N VAL A 36 21.07 3.87 -8.14
CA VAL A 36 19.90 3.01 -8.02
C VAL A 36 20.11 1.71 -8.77
N SER A 37 19.20 0.76 -8.58
CA SER A 37 18.89 -0.29 -9.55
C SER A 37 17.47 -0.05 -10.05
N ALA A 38 17.32 0.54 -11.24
CA ALA A 38 16.03 1.05 -11.73
C ALA A 38 14.96 -0.05 -11.88
N ASN A 39 15.36 -1.22 -12.39
CA ASN A 39 14.45 -2.35 -12.59
C ASN A 39 14.10 -3.11 -11.29
N ILE A 40 14.90 -2.97 -10.24
CA ILE A 40 14.63 -3.58 -8.92
C ILE A 40 13.86 -2.57 -8.04
N GLY A 41 13.97 -1.27 -8.32
CA GLY A 41 13.31 -0.25 -7.53
C GLY A 41 14.06 0.14 -6.25
N VAL A 42 15.39 0.01 -6.21
CA VAL A 42 16.21 0.24 -5.00
C VAL A 42 17.30 1.28 -5.20
N PHE A 43 17.53 2.11 -4.19
CA PHE A 43 18.72 2.92 -4.01
C PHE A 43 19.85 2.07 -3.46
N ILE A 44 21.05 2.25 -4.03
CA ILE A 44 22.23 1.48 -3.68
C ILE A 44 23.38 2.42 -3.32
N CYS A 45 24.13 2.05 -2.29
CA CYS A 45 25.33 2.81 -1.93
C CYS A 45 26.50 2.46 -2.86
N LEU A 46 27.50 3.34 -2.89
CA LEU A 46 28.70 3.14 -3.71
C LEU A 46 29.45 1.84 -3.39
N LYS A 47 29.41 1.36 -2.14
CA LYS A 47 30.03 0.08 -1.76
C LYS A 47 29.27 -1.15 -2.28
N CYS A 48 27.99 -1.02 -2.58
CA CYS A 48 27.16 -2.10 -3.12
C CYS A 48 27.09 -2.07 -4.65
N CYS A 49 27.35 -0.91 -5.28
CA CYS A 49 27.14 -0.75 -6.72
C CYS A 49 28.01 -1.69 -7.57
N GLY A 50 29.24 -1.98 -7.14
CA GLY A 50 30.12 -2.91 -7.84
C GLY A 50 29.53 -4.32 -7.93
N VAL A 51 28.91 -4.79 -6.85
CA VAL A 51 28.22 -6.09 -6.82
C VAL A 51 26.98 -6.05 -7.71
N HIS A 52 26.14 -5.02 -7.60
CA HIS A 52 24.94 -4.88 -8.44
C HIS A 52 25.27 -4.87 -9.94
N ARG A 53 26.32 -4.14 -10.36
CA ARG A 53 26.80 -4.15 -11.76
C ARG A 53 27.24 -5.55 -12.19
N SER A 54 27.82 -6.35 -11.28
CA SER A 54 28.27 -7.72 -11.59
C SER A 54 27.14 -8.75 -11.75
N LEU A 55 25.90 -8.42 -11.39
CA LEU A 55 24.72 -9.29 -11.62
C LEU A 55 24.23 -9.23 -13.08
N GLY A 56 24.63 -8.18 -13.81
CA GLY A 56 24.15 -7.92 -15.17
C GLY A 56 22.83 -7.14 -15.19
N THR A 57 22.62 -6.40 -16.28
CA THR A 57 21.52 -5.42 -16.44
C THR A 57 20.13 -6.02 -16.45
N HIS A 58 20.01 -7.32 -16.78
CA HIS A 58 18.76 -8.06 -16.74
C HIS A 58 18.28 -8.35 -15.31
N ILE A 59 19.20 -8.34 -14.33
CA ILE A 59 18.88 -8.50 -12.89
C ILE A 59 18.93 -7.14 -12.21
N SER A 60 20.01 -6.38 -12.36
CA SER A 60 20.18 -5.07 -11.73
C SER A 60 20.71 -4.04 -12.73
N LYS A 61 19.84 -3.14 -13.17
CA LYS A 61 20.20 -2.02 -14.05
C LYS A 61 20.62 -0.81 -13.21
N VAL A 62 21.94 -0.66 -13.03
CA VAL A 62 22.51 0.39 -12.18
C VAL A 62 22.62 1.72 -12.91
N LEU A 63 21.91 2.73 -12.41
CA LEU A 63 21.93 4.10 -12.91
C LEU A 63 22.30 5.09 -11.80
N SER A 64 22.90 6.20 -12.18
CA SER A 64 23.02 7.37 -11.34
C SER A 64 21.75 8.19 -11.38
N VAL A 65 21.28 8.60 -10.19
CA VAL A 65 20.12 9.49 -10.05
C VAL A 65 20.39 10.85 -10.71
N ALA A 66 21.63 11.32 -10.66
CA ALA A 66 21.99 12.67 -11.09
C ALA A 66 22.69 12.74 -12.45
N LEU A 67 23.40 11.68 -12.85
CA LEU A 67 24.34 11.71 -13.98
C LEU A 67 23.90 10.91 -15.20
N ASP A 68 22.98 9.96 -15.04
CA ASP A 68 22.48 9.15 -16.15
C ASP A 68 21.11 9.67 -16.60
N ASP A 69 20.80 9.48 -17.89
CA ASP A 69 19.47 9.71 -18.44
C ASP A 69 18.55 8.52 -18.11
N TRP A 70 17.28 8.81 -17.85
CA TRP A 70 16.28 7.82 -17.45
C TRP A 70 15.14 7.78 -18.47
N SER A 71 14.65 6.59 -18.78
CA SER A 71 13.39 6.42 -19.51
C SER A 71 12.18 6.46 -18.57
N ASP A 72 11.00 6.80 -19.09
CA ASP A 72 9.76 6.80 -18.33
C ASP A 72 9.48 5.44 -17.67
N ASP A 73 9.69 4.34 -18.40
CA ASP A 73 9.53 2.97 -17.86
C ASP A 73 10.43 2.68 -16.64
N GLU A 74 11.60 3.32 -16.55
CA GLU A 74 12.53 3.12 -15.43
C GLU A 74 12.10 3.92 -14.20
N ILE A 75 11.49 5.08 -14.42
CA ILE A 75 10.91 5.91 -13.38
C ILE A 75 9.67 5.22 -12.82
N ASP A 76 8.78 4.75 -13.70
CA ASP A 76 7.57 4.04 -13.31
C ASP A 76 7.91 2.76 -12.54
N ALA A 77 8.95 2.02 -12.94
CA ALA A 77 9.44 0.87 -12.19
C ALA A 77 9.95 1.24 -10.78
N MET A 78 10.68 2.35 -10.63
CA MET A 78 11.12 2.84 -9.31
C MET A 78 9.93 3.24 -8.43
N VAL A 79 8.92 3.90 -9.01
CA VAL A 79 7.70 4.33 -8.30
C VAL A 79 6.83 3.14 -7.90
N GLU A 80 6.62 2.19 -8.81
CA GLU A 80 5.83 0.99 -8.57
C GLU A 80 6.40 0.15 -7.42
N VAL A 81 7.73 0.06 -7.35
CA VAL A 81 8.38 -0.63 -6.23
C VAL A 81 8.35 0.22 -4.97
N GLY A 82 8.50 1.55 -5.03
CA GLY A 82 8.42 2.42 -3.86
C GLY A 82 9.67 2.42 -2.97
N GLY A 83 10.84 2.11 -3.55
CA GLY A 83 12.15 2.27 -2.90
C GLY A 83 12.59 1.10 -2.00
N ASN A 84 13.69 1.33 -1.27
CA ASN A 84 14.41 0.29 -0.51
C ASN A 84 13.56 -0.44 0.51
N SER A 85 12.71 0.28 1.23
CA SER A 85 11.87 -0.30 2.28
C SER A 85 10.89 -1.30 1.69
N SER A 86 10.22 -0.93 0.60
CA SER A 86 9.28 -1.79 -0.11
C SER A 86 9.99 -2.97 -0.79
N ALA A 87 11.10 -2.72 -1.48
CA ALA A 87 11.90 -3.79 -2.09
C ALA A 87 12.46 -4.78 -1.05
N ASN A 88 12.85 -4.33 0.15
CA ASN A 88 13.29 -5.25 1.22
C ASN A 88 12.14 -6.15 1.69
N SER A 89 10.92 -5.63 1.77
CA SER A 89 9.73 -6.41 2.09
C SER A 89 9.48 -7.54 1.08
N ILE A 90 9.94 -7.36 -0.16
CA ILE A 90 9.88 -8.37 -1.22
C ILE A 90 11.07 -9.31 -1.12
N TYR A 91 12.26 -8.77 -1.35
CA TYR A 91 13.49 -9.52 -1.57
C TYR A 91 14.18 -9.99 -0.29
N GLU A 92 13.75 -9.56 0.89
CA GLU A 92 14.26 -10.04 2.20
C GLU A 92 13.14 -10.70 3.03
N ALA A 93 12.01 -11.08 2.41
CA ALA A 93 10.83 -11.60 3.10
C ALA A 93 11.12 -12.81 4.03
N PHE A 94 12.05 -13.66 3.61
CA PHE A 94 12.49 -14.86 4.34
C PHE A 94 14.02 -14.99 4.33
N ILE A 95 14.71 -14.23 5.16
CA ILE A 95 16.15 -14.45 5.39
C ILE A 95 16.32 -15.78 6.16
N PRO A 96 17.05 -16.78 5.63
CA PRO A 96 17.27 -18.05 6.32
C PRO A 96 17.98 -17.88 7.66
N GLU A 97 17.70 -18.78 8.60
CA GLU A 97 18.36 -18.79 9.90
C GLU A 97 19.89 -18.89 9.74
N GLY A 98 20.63 -18.03 10.45
CA GLY A 98 22.09 -17.92 10.34
C GLY A 98 22.60 -16.95 9.27
N VAL A 99 21.75 -16.45 8.37
CA VAL A 99 22.11 -15.36 7.45
C VAL A 99 21.82 -14.01 8.11
N THR A 100 22.81 -13.12 8.13
CA THR A 100 22.67 -11.77 8.69
C THR A 100 22.89 -10.71 7.63
N LYS A 101 22.14 -9.61 7.73
CA LYS A 101 22.28 -8.48 6.82
C LYS A 101 23.66 -7.83 7.01
N PRO A 102 24.42 -7.55 5.93
CA PRO A 102 25.73 -6.93 6.03
C PRO A 102 25.66 -5.58 6.74
N LYS A 103 26.67 -5.28 7.56
CA LYS A 103 26.81 -3.97 8.22
C LYS A 103 27.52 -2.96 7.29
N PRO A 104 27.47 -1.65 7.58
CA PRO A 104 28.19 -0.63 6.81
C PRO A 104 29.71 -0.86 6.70
N ASN A 105 30.28 -1.58 7.67
CA ASN A 105 31.69 -1.97 7.74
C ASN A 105 31.97 -3.42 7.33
N SER A 106 30.95 -4.19 6.91
CA SER A 106 31.14 -5.55 6.37
C SER A 106 32.13 -5.58 5.21
N SER A 107 32.68 -6.75 4.92
CA SER A 107 33.61 -6.93 3.79
C SER A 107 32.86 -6.86 2.45
N HIS A 108 33.60 -6.69 1.36
CA HIS A 108 33.03 -6.76 0.01
C HIS A 108 32.44 -8.15 -0.28
N GLU A 109 33.08 -9.21 0.23
CA GLU A 109 32.63 -10.59 0.06
C GLU A 109 31.30 -10.85 0.77
N GLU A 110 31.14 -10.34 2.00
CA GLU A 110 29.87 -10.45 2.75
C GLU A 110 28.72 -9.74 2.03
N ARG A 111 28.97 -8.53 1.49
CA ARG A 111 27.97 -7.81 0.67
C ARG A 111 27.63 -8.57 -0.60
N MET A 112 28.65 -9.09 -1.28
CA MET A 112 28.49 -9.82 -2.52
C MET A 112 27.61 -11.06 -2.32
N ARG A 113 27.91 -11.85 -1.28
CA ARG A 113 27.14 -13.03 -0.92
C ARG A 113 25.68 -12.66 -0.65
N PHE A 114 25.43 -11.68 0.20
CA PHE A 114 24.07 -11.27 0.55
C PHE A 114 23.27 -10.74 -0.65
N ILE A 115 23.86 -9.85 -1.46
CA ILE A 115 23.19 -9.23 -2.62
C ILE A 115 22.86 -10.28 -3.69
N ARG A 116 23.76 -11.24 -3.95
CA ARG A 116 23.50 -12.35 -4.89
C ARG A 116 22.40 -13.27 -4.38
N SER A 117 22.48 -13.71 -3.12
CA SER A 117 21.40 -14.48 -2.49
C SER A 117 20.05 -13.77 -2.55
N LYS A 118 20.06 -12.43 -2.39
CA LYS A 118 18.87 -11.59 -2.42
C LYS A 118 18.23 -11.47 -3.81
N TYR A 119 19.00 -11.08 -4.83
CA TYR A 119 18.43 -10.66 -6.12
C TYR A 119 18.70 -11.63 -7.27
N GLU A 120 19.83 -12.32 -7.28
CA GLU A 120 20.21 -13.27 -8.34
C GLU A 120 19.65 -14.67 -8.05
N LEU A 121 19.91 -15.20 -6.85
CA LEU A 121 19.46 -16.52 -6.44
C LEU A 121 18.07 -16.51 -5.81
N GLN A 122 17.58 -15.32 -5.40
CA GLN A 122 16.27 -15.13 -4.78
C GLN A 122 16.01 -16.08 -3.59
N GLU A 123 17.05 -16.43 -2.84
CA GLU A 123 17.00 -17.38 -1.72
C GLU A 123 16.12 -16.87 -0.59
N PHE A 124 16.01 -15.55 -0.48
CA PHE A 124 15.24 -14.85 0.54
C PHE A 124 13.78 -14.62 0.16
N LEU A 125 13.41 -14.94 -1.09
CA LEU A 125 12.01 -14.92 -1.51
C LEU A 125 11.29 -16.15 -0.94
N LYS A 126 10.00 -15.95 -0.67
CA LYS A 126 9.08 -17.05 -0.40
C LYS A 126 9.19 -18.06 -1.55
N PRO A 127 9.24 -19.38 -1.32
CA PRO A 127 9.38 -20.36 -2.40
C PRO A 127 8.35 -20.21 -3.53
N SER A 128 7.15 -19.72 -3.22
CA SER A 128 6.08 -19.43 -4.18
C SER A 128 6.28 -18.17 -5.04
N LEU A 129 7.30 -17.36 -4.74
CA LEU A 129 7.64 -16.10 -5.42
C LEU A 129 8.99 -16.16 -6.13
N ARG A 130 9.67 -17.32 -6.11
CA ARG A 130 10.94 -17.50 -6.82
C ARG A 130 10.65 -17.48 -8.32
N ILE A 131 11.07 -16.43 -8.99
CA ILE A 131 10.89 -16.24 -10.42
C ILE A 131 11.89 -17.18 -11.10
N ALA A 132 11.39 -18.28 -11.67
CA ALA A 132 12.20 -19.09 -12.58
C ALA A 132 12.55 -18.20 -13.79
N SER A 133 13.83 -17.89 -13.94
CA SER A 133 14.32 -17.10 -15.07
C SER A 133 14.05 -17.80 -16.41
N VAL A 134 13.68 -16.97 -17.40
CA VAL A 134 13.70 -17.19 -18.86
C VAL A 134 12.44 -17.81 -19.50
N SER A 135 11.47 -16.97 -19.88
CA SER A 135 11.18 -16.60 -21.29
C SER A 135 9.85 -15.84 -21.42
N SER A 136 9.86 -14.86 -22.34
CA SER A 136 8.77 -14.02 -22.85
C SER A 136 7.33 -14.40 -22.49
N GLY A 137 6.65 -13.48 -21.81
CA GLY A 137 5.19 -13.50 -21.68
C GLY A 137 4.73 -12.64 -20.51
N LYS A 138 3.92 -11.63 -20.80
CA LYS A 138 3.23 -10.81 -19.80
C LYS A 138 2.50 -11.73 -18.80
N SER A 139 2.84 -11.68 -17.52
CA SER A 139 2.00 -12.23 -16.46
C SER A 139 2.22 -11.49 -15.14
N SER A 140 1.18 -10.74 -14.78
CA SER A 140 0.84 -10.19 -13.47
C SER A 140 0.68 -11.27 -12.41
N LEU A 141 1.36 -11.16 -11.26
CA LEU A 141 1.04 -11.86 -10.00
C LEU A 141 1.63 -11.00 -8.85
N GLN A 142 0.89 -10.13 -8.17
CA GLN A 142 -0.18 -10.30 -7.17
C GLN A 142 0.14 -11.14 -5.93
N SER A 143 -0.18 -10.49 -4.80
CA SER A 143 -0.65 -11.01 -3.50
C SER A 143 0.26 -11.91 -2.67
N SER A 144 1.04 -11.28 -1.76
CA SER A 144 1.41 -11.86 -0.45
C SER A 144 2.09 -10.89 0.54
N PHE A 145 2.27 -9.61 0.21
CA PHE A 145 3.16 -8.69 0.95
C PHE A 145 2.59 -8.09 2.23
N SER A 146 1.30 -8.30 2.54
CA SER A 146 0.60 -7.48 3.54
C SER A 146 0.79 -7.87 5.02
N ARG A 147 1.67 -8.81 5.36
CA ARG A 147 1.77 -9.29 6.76
C ARG A 147 3.00 -8.83 7.56
N LYS A 148 4.05 -8.27 6.95
CA LYS A 148 5.34 -8.09 7.64
C LYS A 148 5.88 -6.66 7.72
N LEU A 149 5.23 -5.68 7.10
CA LEU A 149 5.56 -4.25 7.30
C LEU A 149 5.32 -3.78 8.75
N MET A 150 4.47 -4.48 9.51
CA MET A 150 4.05 -4.07 10.85
C MET A 150 4.95 -4.60 11.98
N ASP A 151 5.78 -5.61 11.72
CA ASP A 151 6.70 -6.16 12.75
C ASP A 151 7.89 -5.23 13.04
N ASN A 152 8.24 -4.29 12.16
CA ASN A 152 9.39 -3.38 12.36
C ASN A 152 9.15 -2.27 13.40
N PHE A 153 7.91 -2.08 13.86
CA PHE A 153 7.62 -1.21 15.01
C PHE A 153 7.80 -1.92 16.36
N ARG A 154 8.04 -3.25 16.37
CA ARG A 154 8.14 -4.03 17.62
C ARG A 154 9.51 -3.97 18.31
N SER A 155 10.43 -3.10 17.88
CA SER A 155 11.74 -2.99 18.52
C SER A 155 11.90 -1.69 19.29
N SER A 156 11.25 -1.63 20.47
CA SER A 156 11.75 -0.87 21.62
C SER A 156 11.01 -1.29 22.90
N ASN A 157 11.75 -1.97 23.77
CA ASN A 157 11.51 -2.19 25.20
C ASN A 157 10.31 -3.02 25.67
N SER A 158 10.63 -4.21 26.17
CA SER A 158 9.87 -4.97 27.15
C SER A 158 9.63 -4.16 28.42
N GLN A 159 8.42 -3.65 28.63
CA GLN A 159 7.70 -3.75 29.90
C GLN A 159 6.20 -3.88 29.63
N LYS A 160 5.62 -4.95 30.17
CA LYS A 160 4.21 -5.29 30.07
C LYS A 160 3.40 -4.24 30.84
N LEU A 161 2.73 -3.34 30.14
CA LEU A 161 1.67 -2.50 30.70
C LEU A 161 0.41 -2.69 29.84
N GLU A 162 -0.62 -3.27 30.45
CA GLU A 162 -1.94 -3.41 29.86
C GLU A 162 -2.56 -2.02 29.63
N GLY A 163 -3.07 -1.74 28.42
CA GLY A 163 -4.23 -0.85 28.28
C GLY A 163 -4.18 0.34 27.31
N MET A 164 -3.20 0.50 26.40
CA MET A 164 -3.30 1.53 25.35
C MET A 164 -3.05 0.95 23.96
N VAL A 165 -4.07 1.03 23.09
CA VAL A 165 -3.95 0.75 21.66
C VAL A 165 -3.32 1.99 21.02
N GLU A 166 -2.15 1.82 20.41
CA GLU A 166 -1.52 2.87 19.60
C GLU A 166 -2.14 2.91 18.21
N TYR A 167 -2.44 4.13 17.75
CA TYR A 167 -3.03 4.39 16.45
C TYR A 167 -2.02 5.14 15.57
N ILE A 168 -1.98 4.81 14.27
CA ILE A 168 -1.06 5.41 13.29
C ILE A 168 -1.68 6.56 12.49
N GLY A 169 -2.99 6.75 12.62
CA GLY A 169 -3.76 7.71 11.84
C GLY A 169 -5.26 7.53 12.06
N LEU A 170 -6.03 8.37 11.37
CA LEU A 170 -7.47 8.30 11.30
C LEU A 170 -7.89 8.06 9.84
N LEU A 171 -8.97 7.31 9.65
CA LEU A 171 -9.68 7.20 8.39
C LEU A 171 -11.02 7.89 8.51
N LYS A 172 -11.27 8.82 7.59
CA LYS A 172 -12.60 9.34 7.35
C LYS A 172 -13.20 8.56 6.18
N VAL A 173 -14.18 7.72 6.48
CA VAL A 173 -14.88 6.90 5.49
C VAL A 173 -16.23 7.53 5.21
N LYS A 174 -16.40 8.05 4.00
CA LYS A 174 -17.68 8.55 3.51
C LYS A 174 -18.45 7.42 2.83
N VAL A 175 -19.53 6.98 3.44
CA VAL A 175 -20.48 6.03 2.83
C VAL A 175 -21.43 6.84 1.94
N ILE A 176 -21.26 6.75 0.61
CA ILE A 176 -21.97 7.61 -0.33
C ILE A 176 -23.37 7.06 -0.60
N ARG A 177 -23.45 5.85 -1.16
CA ARG A 177 -24.72 5.22 -1.55
C ARG A 177 -24.62 3.71 -1.70
N GLY A 178 -25.76 3.06 -1.62
CA GLY A 178 -25.98 1.68 -2.07
C GLY A 178 -26.73 1.66 -3.40
N LYS A 179 -26.52 0.62 -4.21
CA LYS A 179 -27.24 0.39 -5.47
C LYS A 179 -27.76 -1.03 -5.51
N ASN A 180 -29.02 -1.19 -5.90
CA ASN A 180 -29.67 -2.48 -6.11
C ASN A 180 -29.42 -3.48 -4.95
N LEU A 181 -29.56 -2.99 -3.72
CA LEU A 181 -29.41 -3.82 -2.52
C LEU A 181 -30.47 -4.92 -2.49
N ALA A 182 -30.16 -6.01 -1.77
CA ALA A 182 -31.09 -7.13 -1.62
C ALA A 182 -32.39 -6.72 -0.93
N VAL A 183 -33.45 -7.48 -1.19
CA VAL A 183 -34.74 -7.34 -0.51
C VAL A 183 -34.75 -8.29 0.68
N ARG A 184 -35.07 -7.78 1.87
CA ARG A 184 -35.23 -8.59 3.09
C ARG A 184 -36.62 -8.40 3.74
N ASP A 185 -37.30 -7.28 3.47
CA ASP A 185 -38.75 -7.13 3.70
C ASP A 185 -39.61 -7.58 2.51
N MET A 186 -40.94 -7.47 2.61
CA MET A 186 -41.89 -7.94 1.58
C MET A 186 -41.58 -7.42 0.16
N LEU A 187 -41.11 -6.17 0.04
CA LEU A 187 -40.87 -5.50 -1.25
C LEU A 187 -39.61 -4.61 -1.27
N SER A 188 -38.99 -4.37 -0.11
CA SER A 188 -37.86 -3.43 0.05
C SER A 188 -36.98 -3.87 1.23
N SER A 189 -36.12 -2.98 1.70
CA SER A 189 -35.42 -3.02 2.99
C SER A 189 -35.20 -1.59 3.51
N ASP A 190 -34.82 -1.50 4.78
CA ASP A 190 -34.41 -0.34 5.56
C ASP A 190 -32.88 -0.39 5.81
N PRO A 191 -32.04 -0.20 4.76
CA PRO A 191 -30.62 -0.49 4.88
C PRO A 191 -29.83 0.52 5.71
N TYR A 192 -28.84 0.01 6.43
CA TYR A 192 -27.72 0.76 7.01
C TYR A 192 -26.39 0.01 6.85
N VAL A 193 -25.28 0.74 6.88
CA VAL A 193 -23.94 0.18 6.72
C VAL A 193 -23.19 0.20 8.04
N VAL A 194 -22.58 -0.92 8.39
CA VAL A 194 -21.70 -1.09 9.54
C VAL A 194 -20.27 -1.25 9.04
N LEU A 195 -19.37 -0.41 9.56
CA LEU A 195 -17.93 -0.48 9.31
C LEU A 195 -17.23 -0.95 10.59
N THR A 196 -16.37 -1.96 10.47
CA THR A 196 -15.57 -2.47 11.59
C THR A 196 -14.08 -2.44 11.23
N LEU A 197 -13.26 -1.83 12.08
CA LEU A 197 -11.80 -1.82 12.00
C LEU A 197 -11.19 -2.12 13.36
N GLY A 198 -10.56 -3.29 13.49
CA GLY A 198 -10.07 -3.78 14.77
C GLY A 198 -11.20 -3.86 15.81
N PRO A 199 -11.09 -3.19 16.98
CA PRO A 199 -12.13 -3.17 17.99
C PRO A 199 -13.23 -2.13 17.75
N GLN A 200 -13.10 -1.27 16.73
CA GLN A 200 -14.05 -0.18 16.48
C GLN A 200 -15.15 -0.62 15.53
N THR A 201 -16.38 -0.24 15.85
CA THR A 201 -17.55 -0.40 15.00
C THR A 201 -18.29 0.93 14.95
N VAL A 202 -18.56 1.41 13.73
CA VAL A 202 -19.35 2.62 13.46
C VAL A 202 -20.39 2.27 12.40
N GLN A 203 -21.50 3.01 12.36
CA GLN A 203 -22.59 2.72 11.44
C GLN A 203 -23.23 3.99 10.90
N THR A 204 -23.84 3.89 9.74
CA THR A 204 -24.66 4.97 9.16
C THR A 204 -26.04 5.04 9.81
N GLN A 205 -26.78 6.08 9.49
CA GLN A 205 -28.23 6.12 9.66
C GLN A 205 -28.93 5.05 8.80
N VAL A 206 -30.09 4.63 9.27
CA VAL A 206 -31.03 3.78 8.54
C VAL A 206 -31.80 4.63 7.53
N ILE A 207 -31.88 4.17 6.29
CA ILE A 207 -32.75 4.78 5.26
C ILE A 207 -33.90 3.81 5.00
N THR A 208 -35.13 4.22 5.26
CA THR A 208 -36.29 3.33 5.17
C THR A 208 -36.75 3.10 3.72
N SER A 209 -37.19 1.87 3.47
CA SER A 209 -37.85 1.39 2.25
C SER A 209 -37.13 1.81 0.96
N ASN A 210 -35.81 1.57 0.90
CA ASN A 210 -35.01 1.99 -0.23
C ASN A 210 -33.83 1.06 -0.52
N LEU A 211 -33.85 0.39 -1.67
CA LEU A 211 -32.76 -0.46 -2.16
C LEU A 211 -31.62 0.31 -2.87
N ASN A 212 -31.77 1.62 -3.02
CA ASN A 212 -30.77 2.53 -3.59
C ASN A 212 -30.53 3.73 -2.65
N PRO A 213 -30.19 3.48 -1.38
CA PRO A 213 -30.05 4.52 -0.37
C PRO A 213 -28.86 5.44 -0.69
N VAL A 214 -29.01 6.72 -0.41
CA VAL A 214 -27.92 7.72 -0.50
C VAL A 214 -27.67 8.25 0.90
N TRP A 215 -26.69 7.68 1.61
CA TRP A 215 -26.37 8.08 2.99
C TRP A 215 -25.57 9.38 3.04
N ASN A 216 -24.56 9.52 2.16
CA ASN A 216 -23.60 10.64 2.20
C ASN A 216 -23.05 10.94 3.61
N GLU A 217 -22.80 9.88 4.39
CA GLU A 217 -22.45 9.99 5.79
C GLU A 217 -20.95 9.74 6.00
N GLU A 218 -20.30 10.59 6.79
CA GLU A 218 -18.87 10.50 7.10
C GLU A 218 -18.68 9.87 8.47
N LEU A 219 -17.98 8.73 8.50
CA LEU A 219 -17.68 7.96 9.69
C LEU A 219 -16.17 7.96 9.94
N MET A 220 -15.77 8.09 11.21
CA MET A 220 -14.36 8.17 11.61
C MET A 220 -13.92 6.87 12.28
N LEU A 221 -12.78 6.33 11.83
CA LEU A 221 -12.15 5.13 12.39
C LEU A 221 -10.68 5.43 12.72
N SER A 222 -10.24 5.07 13.91
CA SER A 222 -8.82 5.14 14.27
C SER A 222 -8.08 3.92 13.74
N VAL A 223 -6.92 4.08 13.11
CA VAL A 223 -6.20 2.95 12.50
C VAL A 223 -5.17 2.39 13.48
N PRO A 224 -5.37 1.20 14.05
CA PRO A 224 -4.43 0.62 15.00
C PRO A 224 -3.14 0.19 14.29
N MET A 225 -2.07 0.04 15.06
CA MET A 225 -0.80 -0.50 14.57
C MET A 225 -0.92 -1.86 13.89
N ASP A 226 -1.82 -2.71 14.39
CA ASP A 226 -2.13 -4.05 13.88
C ASP A 226 -3.39 -4.08 12.99
N TYR A 227 -3.59 -3.05 12.16
CA TYR A 227 -4.78 -2.95 11.32
C TYR A 227 -4.95 -4.15 10.36
N GLY A 228 -6.19 -4.62 10.27
CA GLY A 228 -6.67 -5.49 9.20
C GLY A 228 -7.46 -4.68 8.15
N PRO A 229 -8.19 -5.35 7.25
CA PRO A 229 -9.11 -4.66 6.36
C PRO A 229 -10.27 -4.02 7.14
N ILE A 230 -10.88 -2.99 6.57
CA ILE A 230 -12.20 -2.53 7.05
C ILE A 230 -13.22 -3.56 6.61
N LYS A 231 -13.95 -4.12 7.57
CA LYS A 231 -15.10 -4.97 7.28
C LYS A 231 -16.32 -4.11 7.08
N VAL A 232 -17.00 -4.32 5.96
CA VAL A 232 -18.22 -3.61 5.59
C VAL A 232 -19.36 -4.61 5.59
N LYS A 233 -20.42 -4.31 6.33
CA LYS A 233 -21.65 -5.11 6.31
C LYS A 233 -22.84 -4.19 6.09
N VAL A 234 -23.78 -4.64 5.27
CA VAL A 234 -25.07 -3.97 5.10
C VAL A 234 -26.10 -4.81 5.82
N PHE A 235 -26.99 -4.14 6.55
CA PHE A 235 -28.06 -4.77 7.31
C PHE A 235 -29.40 -4.12 6.98
N ASP A 236 -30.46 -4.90 7.06
CA ASP A 236 -31.83 -4.44 7.05
C ASP A 236 -32.30 -4.22 8.49
N HIS A 237 -32.79 -3.02 8.81
CA HIS A 237 -33.21 -2.70 10.17
C HIS A 237 -34.62 -3.22 10.47
N ASP A 238 -34.73 -4.11 11.44
CA ASP A 238 -36.01 -4.67 11.87
C ASP A 238 -36.44 -4.16 13.25
N THR A 239 -37.69 -3.68 13.35
CA THR A 239 -38.19 -3.14 14.63
C THR A 239 -38.47 -4.23 15.68
N PHE A 240 -38.72 -5.48 15.25
CA PHE A 240 -39.19 -6.56 16.13
C PHE A 240 -38.40 -7.88 16.01
N SER A 241 -37.35 -7.92 15.17
CA SER A 241 -36.47 -9.07 14.94
C SER A 241 -35.00 -8.66 15.02
N ALA A 242 -34.09 -9.62 14.85
CA ALA A 242 -32.69 -9.31 14.64
C ALA A 242 -32.49 -8.88 13.17
N ASP A 243 -31.74 -7.80 12.96
CA ASP A 243 -31.48 -7.22 11.65
C ASP A 243 -30.84 -8.23 10.67
N ASP A 244 -31.43 -8.31 9.47
CA ASP A 244 -31.03 -9.26 8.43
C ASP A 244 -29.81 -8.77 7.65
N ILE A 245 -28.85 -9.67 7.39
CA ILE A 245 -27.67 -9.31 6.60
C ILE A 245 -28.01 -9.17 5.11
N MET A 246 -27.58 -8.05 4.52
CA MET A 246 -27.78 -7.68 3.12
C MET A 246 -26.47 -7.71 2.31
N GLY A 247 -25.49 -8.45 2.81
CA GLY A 247 -24.19 -8.66 2.17
C GLY A 247 -23.03 -8.00 2.89
N GLU A 248 -21.83 -8.40 2.50
CA GLU A 248 -20.59 -7.96 3.14
C GLU A 248 -19.45 -7.78 2.12
N ALA A 249 -18.44 -6.98 2.51
CA ALA A 249 -17.22 -6.78 1.75
C ALA A 249 -16.07 -6.42 2.70
N GLU A 250 -14.85 -6.52 2.21
CA GLU A 250 -13.64 -6.06 2.93
C GLU A 250 -12.91 -5.03 2.06
N ILE A 251 -12.42 -3.96 2.71
CA ILE A 251 -11.60 -2.92 2.07
C ILE A 251 -10.16 -3.05 2.57
N ASP A 252 -9.22 -3.30 1.65
CA ASP A 252 -7.80 -3.25 1.96
C ASP A 252 -7.31 -1.80 1.99
N ILE A 253 -6.98 -1.32 3.19
CA ILE A 253 -6.50 0.04 3.44
C ILE A 253 -4.97 0.15 3.37
N GLN A 254 -4.25 -0.96 3.20
CA GLN A 254 -2.80 -0.94 3.13
C GLN A 254 -2.27 -0.12 1.93
N PRO A 255 -2.81 -0.22 0.71
CA PRO A 255 -2.36 0.60 -0.42
C PRO A 255 -2.50 2.11 -0.14
N LEU A 256 -3.61 2.52 0.48
CA LEU A 256 -3.87 3.90 0.88
C LEU A 256 -2.83 4.40 1.88
N ILE A 257 -2.64 3.66 2.98
CA ILE A 257 -1.74 4.04 4.07
C ILE A 257 -0.29 4.08 3.58
N THR A 258 0.14 3.07 2.82
CA THR A 258 1.51 3.00 2.31
C THR A 258 1.79 4.15 1.35
N SER A 259 0.84 4.49 0.48
CA SER A 259 0.94 5.65 -0.40
C SER A 259 1.02 6.93 0.43
N ALA A 260 0.08 7.15 1.35
CA ALA A 260 0.07 8.35 2.20
C ALA A 260 1.38 8.55 2.98
N MET A 261 1.90 7.48 3.59
CA MET A 261 3.18 7.52 4.32
C MET A 261 4.38 7.81 3.43
N ALA A 262 4.39 7.29 2.19
CA ALA A 262 5.46 7.55 1.24
C ALA A 262 5.51 9.04 0.84
N PHE A 263 4.35 9.65 0.60
CA PHE A 263 4.23 11.06 0.21
C PHE A 263 4.32 12.03 1.41
N GLY A 264 4.02 11.59 2.64
CA GLY A 264 4.20 12.40 3.85
C GLY A 264 3.22 13.56 3.88
N ASN A 265 3.72 14.81 3.89
CA ASN A 265 2.85 15.98 3.89
C ASN A 265 2.19 16.20 2.51
N ALA A 266 0.97 15.71 2.35
CA ALA A 266 0.19 15.81 1.11
C ALA A 266 -0.10 17.26 0.68
N GLU A 267 -0.08 18.24 1.59
CA GLU A 267 -0.31 19.66 1.28
C GLU A 267 0.78 20.27 0.38
N MET A 268 1.95 19.63 0.30
CA MET A 268 3.06 20.09 -0.53
C MET A 268 2.90 19.72 -2.01
N PHE A 269 1.92 18.88 -2.34
CA PHE A 269 1.73 18.34 -3.68
C PHE A 269 0.45 18.89 -4.33
N GLY A 270 0.52 19.11 -5.65
CA GLY A 270 -0.67 19.34 -6.45
C GLY A 270 -1.46 18.05 -6.67
N ASP A 271 -2.64 18.19 -7.30
CA ASP A 271 -3.51 17.05 -7.58
C ASP A 271 -2.77 16.00 -8.43
N MET A 272 -2.65 14.78 -7.92
CA MET A 272 -1.93 13.70 -8.59
C MET A 272 -2.36 12.32 -8.10
N GLN A 273 -2.16 11.31 -8.96
CA GLN A 273 -2.32 9.91 -8.57
C GLN A 273 -1.06 9.42 -7.86
N ILE A 274 -1.25 8.76 -6.71
CA ILE A 274 -0.17 8.28 -5.85
C ILE A 274 -0.17 6.77 -5.63
N GLY A 275 -1.26 6.10 -5.99
CA GLY A 275 -1.39 4.67 -5.79
C GLY A 275 -2.66 4.10 -6.42
N LYS A 276 -2.83 2.78 -6.27
CA LYS A 276 -4.03 2.06 -6.68
C LYS A 276 -4.20 0.77 -5.87
N TRP A 277 -5.44 0.42 -5.55
CA TRP A 277 -5.85 -0.90 -5.13
C TRP A 277 -6.48 -1.62 -6.33
N LEU A 278 -5.74 -2.61 -6.85
CA LEU A 278 -6.11 -3.31 -8.08
C LEU A 278 -7.29 -4.24 -7.85
N LYS A 279 -8.26 -4.20 -8.78
CA LYS A 279 -9.32 -5.20 -8.86
C LYS A 279 -8.72 -6.58 -9.11
N SER A 280 -9.21 -7.57 -8.39
CA SER A 280 -8.85 -8.96 -8.59
C SER A 280 -10.04 -9.88 -8.37
N HIS A 281 -9.84 -11.17 -8.64
CA HIS A 281 -10.89 -12.17 -8.48
C HIS A 281 -11.18 -12.51 -7.00
N ASP A 282 -10.25 -12.16 -6.11
CA ASP A 282 -10.29 -12.44 -4.67
C ASP A 282 -10.66 -11.21 -3.82
N ASN A 283 -11.05 -10.09 -4.45
CA ASN A 283 -11.55 -8.91 -3.74
C ASN A 283 -12.93 -8.46 -4.25
N ALA A 284 -13.56 -7.55 -3.50
CA ALA A 284 -14.92 -7.08 -3.76
C ALA A 284 -14.98 -5.89 -4.73
N LEU A 285 -13.86 -5.44 -5.32
CA LEU A 285 -13.84 -4.26 -6.18
C LEU A 285 -14.60 -4.48 -7.50
N LEU A 286 -15.37 -3.47 -7.91
CA LEU A 286 -15.97 -3.42 -9.26
C LEU A 286 -14.93 -3.04 -10.33
N GLU A 287 -14.03 -2.12 -9.99
CA GLU A 287 -12.94 -1.58 -10.82
C GLU A 287 -11.71 -1.24 -9.98
N ASP A 288 -10.57 -0.94 -10.63
CA ASP A 288 -9.37 -0.50 -9.92
C ASP A 288 -9.65 0.77 -9.12
N SER A 289 -9.35 0.75 -7.83
CA SER A 289 -9.58 1.85 -6.92
C SER A 289 -8.35 2.75 -6.88
N ILE A 290 -8.49 3.99 -7.34
CA ILE A 290 -7.39 4.95 -7.48
C ILE A 290 -7.18 5.71 -6.17
N ILE A 291 -5.91 5.91 -5.79
CA ILE A 291 -5.52 6.75 -4.65
C ILE A 291 -4.87 8.02 -5.19
N ASN A 292 -5.42 9.16 -4.81
CA ASN A 292 -5.00 10.48 -5.28
C ASN A 292 -4.68 11.41 -4.10
N ILE A 293 -3.80 12.38 -4.35
CA ILE A 293 -3.79 13.62 -3.59
C ILE A 293 -4.73 14.58 -4.33
N ILE A 294 -5.73 15.12 -3.62
CA ILE A 294 -6.65 16.13 -4.14
C ILE A 294 -6.80 17.23 -3.10
N GLY A 295 -6.41 18.45 -3.45
CA GLY A 295 -6.49 19.59 -2.52
C GLY A 295 -5.72 19.37 -1.22
N GLY A 296 -4.53 18.78 -1.31
CA GLY A 296 -3.67 18.48 -0.16
C GLY A 296 -4.11 17.28 0.69
N LYS A 297 -5.13 16.52 0.24
CA LYS A 297 -5.68 15.38 0.98
C LYS A 297 -5.48 14.07 0.23
N VAL A 298 -5.08 13.03 0.94
CA VAL A 298 -4.99 11.69 0.38
C VAL A 298 -6.36 11.03 0.40
N LYS A 299 -6.91 10.75 -0.79
CA LYS A 299 -8.24 10.20 -0.98
C LYS A 299 -8.23 8.95 -1.86
N GLN A 300 -9.15 8.04 -1.59
CA GLN A 300 -9.38 6.84 -2.38
C GLN A 300 -10.88 6.64 -2.62
N GLU A 301 -11.27 6.49 -3.89
CA GLU A 301 -12.63 6.13 -4.28
C GLU A 301 -12.76 4.62 -4.37
N VAL A 302 -13.80 4.05 -3.76
CA VAL A 302 -14.00 2.60 -3.65
C VAL A 302 -15.41 2.23 -4.10
N GLN A 303 -15.51 1.33 -5.05
CA GLN A 303 -16.77 0.74 -5.50
C GLN A 303 -16.75 -0.77 -5.26
N LEU A 304 -17.67 -1.25 -4.43
CA LEU A 304 -17.70 -2.64 -3.98
C LEU A 304 -18.94 -3.35 -4.51
N LYS A 305 -18.76 -4.61 -4.91
CA LYS A 305 -19.84 -5.59 -5.06
C LYS A 305 -19.97 -6.36 -3.76
N LEU A 306 -21.16 -6.32 -3.15
CA LEU A 306 -21.44 -7.07 -1.92
C LEU A 306 -21.38 -8.58 -2.19
N GLN A 307 -20.76 -9.30 -1.26
CA GLN A 307 -20.60 -10.75 -1.25
C GLN A 307 -21.65 -11.40 -0.34
N ASN A 308 -21.85 -12.71 -0.51
CA ASN A 308 -22.81 -13.51 0.27
C ASN A 308 -24.25 -12.97 0.20
N VAL A 309 -24.59 -12.33 -0.92
CA VAL A 309 -25.90 -11.74 -1.22
C VAL A 309 -26.18 -11.81 -2.72
N GLU A 310 -27.45 -11.86 -3.11
CA GLU A 310 -27.90 -11.94 -4.50
C GLU A 310 -27.65 -10.66 -5.32
N SER A 311 -27.61 -9.50 -4.68
CA SER A 311 -27.38 -8.21 -5.31
C SER A 311 -26.91 -7.16 -4.30
N GLY A 312 -26.28 -6.11 -4.81
CA GLY A 312 -25.91 -4.94 -4.01
C GLY A 312 -24.51 -4.44 -4.33
N GLU A 313 -24.40 -3.13 -4.50
CA GLU A 313 -23.14 -2.42 -4.66
C GLU A 313 -23.08 -1.26 -3.66
N LEU A 314 -21.86 -0.90 -3.25
CA LEU A 314 -21.59 0.27 -2.40
C LEU A 314 -20.56 1.18 -3.05
N ASP A 315 -20.84 2.49 -3.02
CA ASP A 315 -19.88 3.54 -3.36
C ASP A 315 -19.39 4.22 -2.08
N LEU A 316 -18.08 4.30 -1.89
CA LEU A 316 -17.43 4.92 -0.74
C LEU A 316 -16.27 5.83 -1.18
N GLU A 317 -15.95 6.83 -0.34
CA GLU A 317 -14.70 7.59 -0.42
C GLU A 317 -13.96 7.46 0.93
N ILE A 318 -12.64 7.27 0.88
CA ILE A 318 -11.80 7.14 2.08
C ILE A 318 -10.74 8.24 2.05
N GLU A 319 -10.67 9.03 3.11
CA GLU A 319 -9.67 10.07 3.32
C GLU A 319 -8.74 9.66 4.48
N TRP A 320 -7.43 9.64 4.22
CA TRP A 320 -6.42 9.41 5.24
C TRP A 320 -6.06 10.70 5.96
N LEU A 321 -6.05 10.64 7.29
CA LEU A 321 -5.72 11.74 8.19
C LEU A 321 -4.56 11.29 9.08
N PRO A 322 -3.33 11.78 8.86
CA PRO A 322 -2.21 11.48 9.75
C PRO A 322 -2.50 12.06 11.15
N LEU A 323 -2.04 11.37 12.20
CA LEU A 323 -1.98 11.98 13.53
C LEU A 323 -0.81 12.97 13.52
N ASP A 324 -1.07 14.22 13.87
CA ASP A 324 -0.03 15.24 14.01
C ASP A 324 1.08 14.71 14.96
N GLN A 325 2.33 14.69 14.48
CA GLN A 325 3.51 14.33 15.28
C GLN A 325 3.98 15.51 16.12
#